data_AF-A0A292EDC0-F1
#
_entry.id   AF-A0A292EDC0-F1
#
_cell.length_a   1.000
_cell.length_b   1.000
_cell.length_c   1.000
_cell.angle_alpha   90.00
_cell.angle_beta   90.00
_cell.angle_gamma   90.00
#
_symmetry.space_group_name_H-M   'P 1'
#
loop_
_entity.id
_entity.type
_entity.pdbx_description
1 polymer ?
#
loop_
_entity_poly.entity_id
_entity_poly.type
_entity_poly.pdbx_seq_one_letter_code
_entity_poly.pdbx_strand_id
1 'polypeptide(L)'
;MDNSYEMIGCLDFETNSYAISVPVLRSNRSNYLYIPKTDHHFIVTDFYEVEELGYKIHYIHERRLVSISQKTPVPILDGGSVYIVDADWTDAEIRGNCPGMDNETVKAFVSLRARIAAKSTKVVYDQIGNDIEDLLVDPVRSKYWISRFSALVRSAFESGRPDSTLVEMMEAARLTWMEKYATKTSLKLVTDLMQVQNLTLQGAAAKKILLRRFEGILMTKGINLPATELQAHRKLFPEGILPAIRAEGDQYEYWRRGTAICKMVNDQLYKLLNPSGSLNRPATDTSKWSLSELKRLLSIFEVLGGDDLLLDQAAGFFQPLFDTFLENLDDVVGNREDWRRVIHANRSGWIFKDTLSRIFSFHPERRPASEEDWLKLFAKIDIHVRKTVILQKIISPHLRKVPEDDIAFDSLDYNLLHAMKLSESKRDILVFTSFLDRSAR
;
A
#
# COMPACT_ATOMS: atom_id res chain seq x y z
N MET A 1 1.27 9.17 -8.79
CA MET A 1 1.36 9.88 -10.07
C MET A 1 2.83 10.20 -10.33
N ASP A 2 3.28 10.01 -11.56
CA ASP A 2 4.65 10.29 -11.98
C ASP A 2 4.85 11.81 -12.11
N ASN A 3 5.85 12.35 -11.42
CA ASN A 3 6.25 13.76 -11.52
C ASN A 3 7.46 13.86 -12.47
N SER A 4 7.39 13.11 -13.57
CA SER A 4 8.41 13.09 -14.60
C SER A 4 7.96 14.01 -15.73
N TYR A 5 8.82 14.93 -16.11
CA TYR A 5 8.64 15.84 -17.23
C TYR A 5 9.48 15.34 -18.39
N GLU A 6 8.94 15.41 -19.60
CA GLU A 6 9.65 15.03 -20.81
C GLU A 6 10.40 16.25 -21.34
N MET A 7 11.71 16.12 -21.56
CA MET A 7 12.48 17.14 -22.25
C MET A 7 12.06 17.18 -23.72
N ILE A 8 11.60 18.34 -24.17
CA ILE A 8 11.15 18.55 -25.55
C ILE A 8 12.15 19.36 -26.37
N GLY A 9 13.07 20.07 -25.71
CA GLY A 9 14.04 20.92 -26.38
C GLY A 9 14.86 21.75 -25.41
N CYS A 10 15.49 22.79 -25.93
CA CYS A 10 16.26 23.76 -25.15
C CYS A 10 16.13 25.18 -25.72
N LEU A 11 16.41 26.20 -24.90
CA LEU A 11 16.34 27.60 -25.32
C LEU A 11 17.55 28.01 -26.16
N ASP A 12 17.29 28.60 -27.31
CA ASP A 12 18.29 29.30 -28.10
C ASP A 12 18.41 30.74 -27.60
N PHE A 13 19.58 31.07 -27.04
CA PHE A 13 19.89 32.43 -26.61
C PHE A 13 20.52 33.28 -27.72
N GLU A 14 20.62 32.75 -28.95
CA GLU A 14 21.15 33.44 -30.15
C GLU A 14 22.54 34.08 -29.92
N THR A 15 23.32 33.51 -29.01
CA THR A 15 24.62 34.04 -28.60
C THR A 15 25.64 32.92 -28.49
N ASN A 16 26.80 33.11 -29.11
CA ASN A 16 27.94 32.18 -29.01
C ASN A 16 28.64 32.25 -27.63
N SER A 17 28.05 32.97 -26.68
CA SER A 17 28.66 33.34 -25.40
C SER A 17 28.38 32.33 -24.28
N TYR A 18 27.37 31.47 -24.43
CA TYR A 18 26.95 30.52 -23.40
C TYR A 18 27.27 29.08 -23.81
N ALA A 19 28.11 28.41 -23.01
CA ALA A 19 28.49 27.02 -23.24
C ALA A 19 27.36 26.01 -22.95
N ILE A 20 26.26 26.44 -22.32
CA ILE A 20 25.11 25.61 -21.97
C ILE A 20 23.80 26.35 -22.29
N SER A 21 22.79 25.60 -22.68
CA SER A 21 21.43 26.05 -22.88
C SER A 21 20.55 25.60 -21.70
N VAL A 22 19.31 26.13 -21.63
CA VAL A 22 18.32 25.77 -20.61
C VAL A 22 17.35 24.74 -21.19
N PRO A 23 17.17 23.57 -20.54
CA PRO A 23 16.23 22.56 -21.01
C PRO A 23 14.78 23.03 -20.85
N VAL A 24 13.97 22.74 -21.87
CA VAL A 24 12.53 22.99 -21.90
C VAL A 24 11.82 21.65 -21.79
N LEU A 25 10.91 21.57 -20.82
CA LEU A 25 10.22 20.35 -20.44
C LEU A 25 8.72 20.49 -20.62
N ARG A 26 8.04 19.37 -20.85
CA ARG A 26 6.58 19.27 -20.91
C ARG A 26 6.12 18.16 -19.98
N SER A 27 5.06 18.44 -19.20
CA SER A 27 4.40 17.39 -18.43
C SER A 27 3.45 16.60 -19.34
N ASN A 28 3.40 15.26 -19.18
CA ASN A 28 2.55 14.37 -19.97
C ASN A 28 1.04 14.70 -19.91
N ARG A 29 0.62 15.60 -19.00
CA ARG A 29 -0.78 16.00 -18.80
C ARG A 29 -1.00 17.51 -18.88
N SER A 30 -0.02 18.26 -19.38
CA SER A 30 -0.06 19.73 -19.43
C SER A 30 0.38 20.24 -20.79
N ASN A 31 -0.25 21.32 -21.25
CA ASN A 31 0.19 22.07 -22.43
C ASN A 31 1.20 23.17 -22.06
N TYR A 32 1.45 23.37 -20.76
CA TYR A 32 2.44 24.35 -20.30
C TYR A 32 3.87 23.83 -20.47
N LEU A 33 4.78 24.78 -20.63
CA LEU A 33 6.22 24.54 -20.69
C LEU A 33 6.82 24.76 -19.30
N TYR A 34 7.82 23.96 -18.99
CA TYR A 34 8.50 23.99 -17.70
C TYR A 34 10.00 24.06 -17.88
N ILE A 35 10.67 24.80 -16.99
CA ILE A 35 12.12 24.85 -16.87
C ILE A 35 12.52 24.26 -15.51
N PRO A 36 13.49 23.34 -15.43
CA PRO A 36 13.95 22.84 -14.15
C PRO A 36 14.70 23.93 -13.39
N LYS A 37 14.29 24.16 -12.14
CA LYS A 37 15.12 24.82 -11.14
C LYS A 37 16.14 23.81 -10.66
N THR A 38 17.42 24.15 -10.78
CA THR A 38 18.51 23.29 -10.34
C THR A 38 19.37 23.95 -9.28
N ASP A 39 20.03 23.13 -8.48
CA ASP A 39 21.16 23.58 -7.68
C ASP A 39 22.46 23.65 -8.51
N HIS A 40 23.57 24.00 -7.87
CA HIS A 40 24.89 24.10 -8.50
C HIS A 40 25.49 22.74 -8.92
N HIS A 41 24.88 21.62 -8.51
CA HIS A 41 25.20 20.26 -8.97
C HIS A 41 24.26 19.78 -10.07
N PHE A 42 23.43 20.68 -10.62
CA PHE A 42 22.42 20.39 -11.63
C PHE A 42 21.30 19.46 -11.13
N ILE A 43 21.14 19.24 -9.82
CA ILE A 43 20.03 18.47 -9.26
C ILE A 43 18.76 19.31 -9.35
N VAL A 44 17.71 18.74 -9.93
CA VAL A 44 16.40 19.39 -10.02
C VAL A 44 15.78 19.50 -8.62
N THR A 45 15.56 20.74 -8.19
CA THR A 45 14.91 21.08 -6.91
C THR A 45 13.44 21.45 -7.11
N ASP A 46 13.09 22.00 -8.26
CA ASP A 46 11.72 22.39 -8.62
C ASP A 46 11.56 22.52 -10.15
N PHE A 47 10.35 22.81 -10.62
CA PHE A 47 10.04 23.18 -12.00
C PHE A 47 9.29 24.51 -12.03
N TYR A 48 9.79 25.46 -12.82
CA TYR A 48 9.10 26.71 -13.10
C TYR A 48 8.20 26.55 -14.33
N GLU A 49 6.91 26.81 -14.15
CA GLU A 49 6.00 26.98 -15.28
C GLU A 49 6.33 28.28 -16.02
N VAL A 50 6.37 28.22 -17.34
CA VAL A 50 6.65 29.38 -18.18
C VAL A 50 5.53 29.58 -19.18
N GLU A 51 4.85 30.72 -19.06
CA GLU A 51 3.73 31.09 -19.94
C GLU A 51 4.22 31.59 -21.30
N GLU A 52 5.32 32.35 -21.34
CA GLU A 52 5.93 32.85 -22.57
C GLU A 52 7.46 32.90 -22.40
N LEU A 53 8.19 32.22 -23.30
CA LEU A 53 9.64 32.08 -23.19
C LEU A 53 10.40 33.23 -23.83
N GLY A 54 9.84 33.90 -24.86
CA GLY A 54 10.53 34.97 -25.60
C GLY A 54 11.78 34.53 -26.39
N TYR A 55 12.22 33.28 -26.23
CA TYR A 55 13.37 32.66 -26.89
C TYR A 55 12.92 31.57 -27.86
N LYS A 56 13.69 31.37 -28.94
CA LYS A 56 13.47 30.26 -29.87
C LYS A 56 13.80 28.93 -29.17
N ILE A 57 12.98 27.90 -29.40
CA ILE A 57 13.21 26.56 -28.85
C ILE A 57 13.82 25.67 -29.94
N HIS A 58 14.98 25.06 -29.65
CA HIS A 58 15.48 23.94 -30.45
C HIS A 58 14.89 22.65 -29.92
N TYR A 59 14.00 22.05 -30.70
CA TYR A 59 13.35 20.79 -30.34
C TYR A 59 14.29 19.61 -30.54
N ILE A 60 14.29 18.69 -29.57
CA ILE A 60 15.03 17.44 -29.66
C ILE A 60 14.09 16.29 -29.98
N HIS A 61 14.62 15.22 -30.57
CA HIS A 61 13.86 14.01 -30.89
C HIS A 61 14.04 12.90 -29.86
N GLU A 62 15.02 13.04 -28.95
CA GLU A 62 15.29 12.07 -27.90
C GLU A 62 14.32 12.23 -26.72
N ARG A 63 13.73 11.11 -26.28
CA ARG A 63 12.85 11.10 -25.11
C ARG A 63 13.66 10.98 -23.82
N ARG A 64 13.78 12.08 -23.08
CA ARG A 64 14.42 12.11 -21.76
C ARG A 64 13.44 12.54 -20.68
N LEU A 65 13.31 11.73 -19.64
CA LEU A 65 12.49 12.03 -18.47
C LEU A 65 13.33 12.71 -17.40
N VAL A 66 12.83 13.83 -16.88
CA VAL A 66 13.46 14.64 -15.84
C VAL A 66 12.52 14.68 -14.64
N SER A 67 13.04 14.45 -13.44
CA SER A 67 12.24 14.52 -12.20
C SER A 67 13.01 15.18 -11.06
N ILE A 68 12.27 15.69 -10.07
CA ILE A 68 12.86 16.29 -8.85
C ILE A 68 13.77 15.26 -8.18
N SER A 69 14.92 15.70 -7.67
CA SER A 69 15.98 14.85 -7.09
C SER A 69 16.73 14.01 -8.13
N GLN A 70 16.70 14.36 -9.42
CA GLN A 70 17.61 13.80 -10.42
C GLN A 70 18.49 14.92 -10.97
N LYS A 71 19.69 14.58 -11.44
CA LYS A 71 20.51 15.52 -12.21
C LYS A 71 19.81 15.80 -13.53
N THR A 72 19.65 17.09 -13.85
CA THR A 72 19.08 17.48 -15.13
C THR A 72 20.10 17.20 -16.23
N PRO A 73 19.66 16.66 -17.39
CA PRO A 73 20.45 16.70 -18.61
C PRO A 73 20.74 18.16 -18.98
N VAL A 74 21.94 18.40 -19.50
CA VAL A 74 22.43 19.73 -19.89
C VAL A 74 22.49 19.81 -21.41
N PRO A 75 21.59 20.59 -22.05
CA PRO A 75 21.67 20.83 -23.49
C PRO A 75 22.80 21.80 -23.82
N ILE A 76 23.54 21.49 -24.88
CA ILE A 76 24.63 22.30 -25.43
C ILE A 76 24.33 22.52 -26.91
N LEU A 77 24.29 23.78 -27.33
CA LEU A 77 24.13 24.17 -28.73
C LEU A 77 25.51 24.40 -29.34
N ASP A 78 25.87 23.59 -30.33
CA ASP A 78 27.17 23.68 -30.99
C ASP A 78 27.05 23.36 -32.48
N GLY A 79 27.60 24.21 -33.35
CA GLY A 79 27.51 24.06 -34.80
C GLY A 79 26.09 23.94 -35.36
N GLY A 80 25.08 24.51 -34.68
CA GLY A 80 23.67 24.40 -35.06
C GLY A 80 22.99 23.07 -34.67
N SER A 81 23.70 22.21 -33.93
CA SER A 81 23.18 20.95 -33.38
C SER A 81 22.97 21.04 -31.87
N VAL A 82 21.99 20.30 -31.35
CA VAL A 82 21.75 20.16 -29.91
C VAL A 82 22.40 18.86 -29.43
N TYR A 83 23.29 18.96 -28.45
CA TYR A 83 23.87 17.83 -27.76
C TYR A 83 23.37 17.79 -26.33
N ILE A 84 22.93 16.61 -25.86
CA ILE A 84 22.45 16.42 -24.49
C ILE A 84 23.52 15.70 -23.69
N VAL A 85 24.07 16.39 -22.70
CA VAL A 85 25.16 15.90 -21.86
C VAL A 85 24.65 15.66 -20.45
N ASP A 86 24.98 14.52 -19.84
CA ASP A 86 24.70 14.33 -18.40
C ASP A 86 25.69 15.18 -17.57
N ALA A 87 25.17 15.80 -16.50
CA ALA A 87 25.91 16.78 -15.72
C ALA A 87 27.21 16.22 -15.10
N ASP A 88 27.33 14.90 -14.93
CA ASP A 88 28.46 14.18 -14.35
C ASP A 88 29.40 13.50 -15.35
N TRP A 89 29.11 13.53 -16.65
CA TRP A 89 30.02 12.93 -17.64
C TRP A 89 31.43 13.53 -17.58
N THR A 90 32.43 12.66 -17.69
CA THR A 90 33.83 13.01 -17.87
C THR A 90 34.09 13.50 -19.29
N ASP A 91 35.23 14.17 -19.52
CA ASP A 91 35.64 14.59 -20.88
C ASP A 91 35.64 13.41 -21.87
N ALA A 92 36.09 12.23 -21.43
CA ALA A 92 36.08 11.02 -22.25
C ALA A 92 34.67 10.53 -22.59
N GLU A 93 33.73 10.56 -21.63
CA GLU A 93 32.34 10.16 -21.85
C GLU A 93 31.60 11.13 -22.77
N ILE A 94 31.85 12.44 -22.64
CA ILE A 94 31.27 13.44 -23.55
C ILE A 94 31.76 13.18 -24.97
N ARG A 95 33.06 12.98 -25.18
CA ARG A 95 33.61 12.71 -26.51
C ARG A 95 33.14 11.38 -27.11
N GLY A 96 32.92 10.38 -26.27
CA GLY A 96 32.40 9.08 -26.69
C GLY A 96 30.94 9.14 -27.14
N ASN A 97 30.10 9.88 -26.42
CA ASN A 97 28.66 9.95 -26.66
C ASN A 97 28.25 11.12 -27.58
N CYS A 98 29.07 12.16 -27.72
CA CYS A 98 28.84 13.34 -28.54
C CYS A 98 30.04 13.65 -29.46
N PRO A 99 30.41 12.75 -30.39
CA PRO A 99 31.65 12.86 -31.17
C PRO A 99 31.69 14.05 -32.13
N GLY A 100 30.54 14.65 -32.46
CA GLY A 100 30.43 15.84 -33.31
C GLY A 100 30.57 17.18 -32.59
N MET A 101 30.70 17.17 -31.26
CA MET A 101 30.85 18.39 -30.46
C MET A 101 32.30 18.89 -30.50
N ASP A 102 32.48 20.21 -30.65
CA ASP A 102 33.81 20.80 -30.72
C ASP A 102 34.58 20.66 -29.40
N ASN A 103 35.89 20.39 -29.50
CA ASN A 103 36.74 20.18 -28.32
C ASN A 103 36.76 21.37 -27.37
N GLU A 104 36.66 22.59 -27.90
CA GLU A 104 36.62 23.81 -27.08
C GLU A 104 35.29 23.94 -26.32
N THR A 105 34.17 23.49 -26.93
CA THR A 105 32.86 23.39 -26.28
C THR A 105 32.91 22.41 -25.11
N VAL A 106 33.50 21.21 -25.31
CA VAL A 106 33.65 20.21 -24.25
C VAL A 106 34.49 20.76 -23.08
N LYS A 107 35.64 21.38 -23.38
CA LYS A 107 36.48 22.02 -22.35
C LYS A 107 35.75 23.15 -21.63
N ALA A 108 35.01 23.99 -22.37
CA ALA A 108 34.25 25.10 -21.80
C ALA A 108 33.17 24.59 -20.84
N PHE A 109 32.45 23.53 -21.19
CA PHE A 109 31.47 22.89 -20.32
C PHE A 109 32.11 22.30 -19.06
N VAL A 110 33.17 21.49 -19.20
CA VAL A 110 33.86 20.88 -18.05
C VAL A 110 34.43 21.96 -17.12
N SER A 111 35.00 23.03 -17.68
CA SER A 111 35.50 24.20 -16.94
C SER A 111 34.38 25.00 -16.29
N LEU A 112 33.23 25.20 -16.96
CA LEU A 112 32.05 25.84 -16.38
C LEU A 112 31.53 25.03 -15.19
N ARG A 113 31.35 23.71 -15.35
CA ARG A 113 30.94 22.82 -14.27
C ARG A 113 31.90 22.90 -13.09
N ALA A 114 33.20 22.81 -13.33
CA ALA A 114 34.21 22.92 -12.28
C ALA A 114 34.16 24.28 -11.57
N ARG A 115 33.92 25.38 -12.30
CA ARG A 115 33.78 26.73 -11.72
C ARG A 115 32.48 26.91 -10.94
N ILE A 116 31.37 26.36 -11.42
CA ILE A 116 30.08 26.36 -10.70
C ILE A 116 30.26 25.58 -9.39
N ALA A 117 30.84 24.38 -9.45
CA ALA A 117 31.15 23.57 -8.28
C ALA A 117 32.16 24.26 -7.33
N ALA A 118 33.20 24.92 -7.85
CA ALA A 118 34.17 25.64 -7.01
C ALA A 118 33.58 26.91 -6.38
N LYS A 119 32.76 27.68 -7.10
CA LYS A 119 31.96 28.77 -6.50
C LYS A 119 31.01 28.24 -5.42
N SER A 120 30.55 26.99 -5.58
CA SER A 120 29.73 26.29 -4.60
C SER A 120 30.50 25.71 -3.40
N THR A 121 31.84 25.68 -3.38
CA THR A 121 32.53 25.39 -2.10
C THR A 121 32.40 26.52 -1.07
N LYS A 122 31.92 27.69 -1.51
CA LYS A 122 31.28 28.71 -0.66
C LYS A 122 29.74 28.58 -0.65
N VAL A 123 29.19 27.38 -0.80
CA VAL A 123 27.78 27.11 -0.52
C VAL A 123 27.58 27.46 0.93
N VAL A 124 26.77 28.50 1.07
CA VAL A 124 26.29 29.04 2.31
C VAL A 124 25.44 27.94 2.94
N TYR A 125 26.02 27.12 3.82
CA TYR A 125 25.25 26.16 4.61
C TYR A 125 24.07 26.87 5.31
N ASP A 126 24.19 28.17 5.60
CA ASP A 126 23.10 29.01 6.08
C ASP A 126 21.91 29.09 5.10
N GLN A 127 22.12 29.09 3.78
CA GLN A 127 21.02 29.08 2.80
C GLN A 127 20.30 27.73 2.78
N ILE A 128 21.04 26.61 2.89
CA ILE A 128 20.44 25.27 3.02
C ILE A 128 19.68 25.19 4.35
N GLY A 129 20.24 25.74 5.43
CA GLY A 129 19.58 25.88 6.72
C GLY A 129 18.26 26.64 6.62
N ASN A 130 18.27 27.82 5.99
CA ASN A 130 17.07 28.62 5.74
C ASN A 130 16.04 27.86 4.89
N ASP A 131 16.47 27.17 3.83
CA ASP A 131 15.57 26.38 2.97
C ASP A 131 14.94 25.19 3.74
N ILE A 132 15.67 24.60 4.70
CA ILE A 132 15.14 23.57 5.61
C ILE A 132 14.15 24.20 6.59
N GLU A 133 14.45 25.37 7.14
CA GLU A 133 13.52 26.08 8.03
C GLU A 133 12.23 26.43 7.29
N ASP A 134 12.32 26.93 6.06
CA ASP A 134 11.16 27.21 5.19
C ASP A 134 10.31 25.95 4.95
N LEU A 135 10.94 24.79 4.72
CA LEU A 135 10.24 23.51 4.62
C LEU A 135 9.48 23.12 5.89
N LEU A 136 9.95 23.56 7.05
CA LEU A 136 9.38 23.26 8.36
C LEU A 136 8.35 24.27 8.84
N VAL A 137 8.34 25.49 8.28
CA VAL A 137 7.35 26.52 8.55
C VAL A 137 5.98 26.11 7.99
N ASP A 138 5.93 25.62 6.74
CA ASP A 138 4.69 25.06 6.15
C ASP A 138 4.89 23.64 5.60
N PRO A 139 5.06 22.64 6.48
CA PRO A 139 5.31 21.29 6.04
C PRO A 139 4.01 20.72 5.45
N VAL A 140 4.01 20.28 4.19
CA VAL A 140 2.81 19.70 3.56
C VAL A 140 3.02 18.22 3.21
N ARG A 141 1.97 17.42 3.36
CA ARG A 141 1.91 15.97 3.08
C ARG A 141 1.95 15.60 1.59
N SER A 142 2.89 16.16 0.82
CA SER A 142 2.96 15.94 -0.64
C SER A 142 4.25 15.25 -1.06
N LYS A 143 4.16 14.48 -2.16
CA LYS A 143 5.32 13.89 -2.83
C LYS A 143 6.35 14.96 -3.23
N TYR A 144 5.87 16.13 -3.66
CA TYR A 144 6.71 17.26 -4.07
C TYR A 144 7.66 17.66 -2.94
N TRP A 145 7.12 17.89 -1.74
CA TRP A 145 7.94 18.33 -0.63
C TRP A 145 8.96 17.26 -0.21
N ILE A 146 8.57 15.99 -0.16
CA ILE A 146 9.51 14.91 0.20
C ILE A 146 10.67 14.84 -0.80
N SER A 147 10.36 15.05 -2.08
CA SER A 147 11.38 15.12 -3.14
C SER A 147 12.26 16.36 -2.95
N ARG A 148 11.68 17.53 -2.65
CA ARG A 148 12.43 18.76 -2.39
C ARG A 148 13.39 18.62 -1.19
N PHE A 149 12.92 18.05 -0.08
CA PHE A 149 13.76 17.74 1.08
C PHE A 149 14.90 16.77 0.70
N SER A 150 14.58 15.71 -0.05
CA SER A 150 15.58 14.73 -0.51
C SER A 150 16.66 15.38 -1.39
N ALA A 151 16.25 16.29 -2.27
CA ALA A 151 17.16 17.04 -3.14
C ALA A 151 18.08 17.97 -2.33
N LEU A 152 17.54 18.69 -1.33
CA LEU A 152 18.35 19.55 -0.46
C LEU A 152 19.38 18.76 0.33
N VAL A 153 18.98 17.63 0.92
CA VAL A 153 19.91 16.74 1.64
C VAL A 153 21.00 16.26 0.68
N ARG A 154 20.64 15.79 -0.52
CA ARG A 154 21.64 15.35 -1.50
C ARG A 154 22.61 16.47 -1.87
N SER A 155 22.09 17.66 -2.16
CA SER A 155 22.88 18.84 -2.48
C SER A 155 23.89 19.19 -1.39
N ALA A 156 23.47 19.13 -0.12
CA ALA A 156 24.34 19.42 1.03
C ALA A 156 25.54 18.47 1.10
N PHE A 157 25.32 17.16 0.85
CA PHE A 157 26.36 16.14 0.88
C PHE A 157 27.20 16.07 -0.41
N GLU A 158 26.66 16.46 -1.57
CA GLU A 158 27.44 16.58 -2.81
C GLU A 158 28.35 17.82 -2.80
N SER A 159 27.98 18.86 -2.03
CA SER A 159 28.78 20.08 -1.86
C SER A 159 29.99 19.90 -0.93
N GLY A 160 30.08 18.76 -0.23
CA GLY A 160 31.14 18.45 0.71
C GLY A 160 30.60 17.71 1.93
N ARG A 161 31.38 17.69 3.01
CA ARG A 161 30.92 17.14 4.29
C ARG A 161 30.19 18.25 5.06
N PRO A 162 28.85 18.22 5.18
CA PRO A 162 28.13 19.19 6.00
C PRO A 162 28.59 19.11 7.45
N ASP A 163 28.52 20.23 8.16
CA ASP A 163 28.81 20.27 9.59
C ASP A 163 27.78 19.48 10.41
N SER A 164 28.11 19.15 11.65
CA SER A 164 27.21 18.36 12.51
C SER A 164 25.90 19.09 12.79
N THR A 165 25.93 20.42 12.92
CA THR A 165 24.75 21.25 13.21
C THR A 165 23.72 21.14 12.09
N LEU A 166 24.14 21.26 10.83
CA LEU A 166 23.24 21.15 9.68
C LEU A 166 22.70 19.73 9.53
N VAL A 167 23.51 18.70 9.80
CA VAL A 167 23.05 17.31 9.81
C VAL A 167 21.97 17.10 10.88
N GLU A 168 22.22 17.57 12.10
CA GLU A 168 21.23 17.52 13.19
C GLU A 168 19.95 18.28 12.83
N MET A 169 20.06 19.46 12.21
CA MET A 169 18.90 20.20 11.70
C MET A 169 18.11 19.41 10.66
N MET A 170 18.78 18.79 9.67
CA MET A 170 18.13 17.95 8.65
C MET A 170 17.44 16.73 9.28
N GLU A 171 18.06 16.09 10.27
CA GLU A 171 17.47 14.97 11.00
C GLU A 171 16.25 15.38 11.81
N ALA A 172 16.36 16.48 12.57
CA ALA A 172 15.28 17.03 13.37
C ALA A 172 14.10 17.48 12.50
N ALA A 173 14.38 18.11 11.35
CA ALA A 173 13.40 18.49 10.35
C ALA A 173 12.57 17.29 9.90
N ARG A 174 13.27 16.23 9.48
CA ARG A 174 12.67 15.00 9.00
C ARG A 174 11.81 14.33 10.07
N LEU A 175 12.31 14.23 11.30
CA LEU A 175 11.58 13.62 12.42
C LEU A 175 10.32 14.42 12.75
N THR A 176 10.43 15.75 12.86
CA THR A 176 9.28 16.65 13.07
C THR A 176 8.22 16.45 11.99
N TRP A 177 8.66 16.28 10.76
CA TRP A 177 7.75 16.08 9.64
C TRP A 177 7.05 14.73 9.67
N MET A 178 7.79 13.66 9.99
CA MET A 178 7.21 12.33 10.23
C MET A 178 6.20 12.37 11.38
N GLU A 179 6.50 13.01 12.49
CA GLU A 179 5.57 13.15 13.62
C GLU A 179 4.27 13.86 13.23
N LYS A 180 4.36 14.95 12.46
CA LYS A 180 3.18 15.74 12.05
C LYS A 180 2.30 15.04 11.01
N TYR A 181 2.88 14.27 10.07
CA TYR A 181 2.17 13.81 8.87
C TYR A 181 2.20 12.32 8.58
N ALA A 182 2.95 11.50 9.32
CA ALA A 182 3.04 10.06 9.05
C ALA A 182 1.64 9.40 9.02
N THR A 183 0.76 9.77 9.94
CA THR A 183 -0.62 9.23 10.04
C THR A 183 -1.56 9.74 8.95
N LYS A 184 -1.23 10.88 8.31
CA LYS A 184 -2.05 11.56 7.30
C LYS A 184 -1.59 11.31 5.86
N THR A 185 -0.52 10.53 5.70
CA THR A 185 0.20 10.31 4.45
C THR A 185 0.31 8.80 4.17
N SER A 186 0.42 8.42 2.89
CA SER A 186 0.61 7.01 2.49
C SER A 186 1.92 6.44 3.05
N LEU A 187 1.92 5.15 3.40
CA LEU A 187 3.11 4.44 3.87
C LEU A 187 4.32 4.58 2.92
N LYS A 188 4.07 4.58 1.60
CA LYS A 188 5.12 4.76 0.59
C LYS A 188 5.91 6.06 0.80
N LEU A 189 5.22 7.19 0.87
CA LEU A 189 5.83 8.50 1.06
C LEU A 189 6.58 8.63 2.40
N VAL A 190 6.07 8.01 3.47
CA VAL A 190 6.80 7.95 4.75
C VAL A 190 8.08 7.13 4.60
N THR A 191 8.02 6.01 3.88
CA THR A 191 9.19 5.17 3.60
C THR A 191 10.21 5.92 2.75
N ASP A 192 9.78 6.65 1.72
CA ASP A 192 10.63 7.47 0.86
C ASP A 192 11.39 8.52 1.70
N LEU A 193 10.71 9.19 2.64
CA LEU A 193 11.31 10.16 3.54
C LEU A 193 12.32 9.52 4.54
N MET A 194 12.09 8.27 4.93
CA MET A 194 13.04 7.52 5.77
C MET A 194 14.27 7.05 5.00
N GLN A 195 14.13 6.84 3.68
CA GLN A 195 15.15 6.33 2.78
C GLN A 195 15.99 7.42 2.09
N VAL A 196 15.88 8.68 2.53
CA VAL A 196 16.74 9.77 2.03
C VAL A 196 18.21 9.39 2.20
N GLN A 197 18.96 9.51 1.11
CA GLN A 197 20.38 9.18 1.04
C GLN A 197 21.17 10.02 2.07
N ASN A 198 22.21 9.45 2.66
CA ASN A 198 23.06 10.05 3.70
C ASN A 198 22.39 10.31 5.06
N LEU A 199 21.06 10.21 5.17
CA LEU A 199 20.33 10.31 6.44
C LEU A 199 19.54 9.03 6.77
N THR A 200 19.73 7.93 6.03
CA THR A 200 18.81 6.79 6.02
C THR A 200 18.47 6.24 7.42
N LEU A 201 17.17 6.19 7.75
CA LEU A 201 16.70 5.54 8.98
C LEU A 201 16.52 4.05 8.72
N GLN A 202 17.28 3.22 9.43
CA GLN A 202 17.22 1.77 9.33
C GLN A 202 16.99 1.10 10.68
N GLY A 203 16.68 -0.20 10.64
CA GLY A 203 16.59 -1.04 11.82
C GLY A 203 15.52 -0.58 12.82
N ALA A 204 15.91 -0.42 14.08
CA ALA A 204 15.00 -0.16 15.20
C ALA A 204 14.32 1.22 15.11
N ALA A 205 15.05 2.27 14.72
CA ALA A 205 14.50 3.62 14.61
C ALA A 205 13.40 3.68 13.55
N ALA A 206 13.61 3.03 12.41
CA ALA A 206 12.62 2.93 11.34
C ALA A 206 11.36 2.18 11.80
N LYS A 207 11.53 1.03 12.46
CA LYS A 207 10.43 0.24 13.00
C LYS A 207 9.61 1.04 14.03
N LYS A 208 10.27 1.81 14.89
CA LYS A 208 9.61 2.66 15.89
C LYS A 208 8.69 3.70 15.25
N ILE A 209 9.15 4.40 14.22
CA ILE A 209 8.33 5.40 13.50
C ILE A 209 7.13 4.74 12.83
N LEU A 210 7.34 3.60 12.16
CA LEU A 210 6.27 2.87 11.49
C LEU A 210 5.24 2.30 12.49
N LEU A 211 5.70 1.87 13.67
CA LEU A 211 4.84 1.42 14.76
C LEU A 211 3.96 2.57 15.27
N ARG A 212 4.56 3.72 15.62
CA ARG A 212 3.84 4.91 16.09
C ARG A 212 2.85 5.44 15.03
N ARG A 213 3.23 5.39 13.77
CA ARG A 213 2.35 5.72 12.64
C ARG A 213 1.13 4.80 12.61
N PHE A 214 1.34 3.49 12.73
CA PHE A 214 0.25 2.52 12.73
C PHE A 214 -0.70 2.76 13.91
N GLU A 215 -0.16 3.00 15.11
CA GLU A 215 -0.95 3.34 16.29
C GLU A 215 -1.83 4.56 16.06
N GLY A 216 -1.27 5.65 15.53
CA GLY A 216 -2.05 6.86 15.25
C GLY A 216 -3.16 6.63 14.21
N ILE A 217 -2.90 5.84 13.18
CA ILE A 217 -3.92 5.47 12.18
C ILE A 217 -4.99 4.58 12.81
N LEU A 218 -4.59 3.62 13.62
CA LEU A 218 -5.49 2.71 14.32
C LEU A 218 -6.39 3.45 15.31
N MET A 219 -5.85 4.37 16.09
CA MET A 219 -6.64 5.19 17.01
C MET A 219 -7.63 6.13 16.29
N THR A 220 -7.33 6.50 15.03
CA THR A 220 -8.20 7.39 14.24
C THR A 220 -9.27 6.62 13.46
N LYS A 221 -8.89 5.51 12.81
CA LYS A 221 -9.76 4.73 11.90
C LYS A 221 -10.36 3.49 12.56
N GLY A 222 -9.82 3.08 13.70
CA GLY A 222 -10.29 1.92 14.45
C GLY A 222 -10.24 0.63 13.66
N ILE A 223 -11.29 -0.16 13.72
CA ILE A 223 -11.38 -1.40 12.95
C ILE A 223 -11.58 -1.17 11.46
N ASN A 224 -11.75 0.06 10.96
CA ASN A 224 -12.02 0.37 9.55
C ASN A 224 -10.75 0.63 8.72
N LEU A 225 -9.60 0.08 9.12
CA LEU A 225 -8.37 0.21 8.34
C LEU A 225 -8.50 -0.46 6.96
N PRO A 226 -7.91 0.15 5.90
CA PRO A 226 -7.81 -0.47 4.58
C PRO A 226 -6.98 -1.75 4.61
N ALA A 227 -7.36 -2.74 3.80
CA ALA A 227 -6.64 -4.02 3.71
C ALA A 227 -5.17 -3.86 3.27
N THR A 228 -4.88 -2.90 2.38
CA THR A 228 -3.52 -2.59 1.93
C THR A 228 -2.63 -2.12 3.08
N GLU A 229 -3.20 -1.36 4.01
CA GLU A 229 -2.50 -0.87 5.19
C GLU A 229 -2.20 -2.02 6.17
N LEU A 230 -3.19 -2.87 6.44
CA LEU A 230 -3.05 -4.05 7.29
C LEU A 230 -1.99 -5.01 6.73
N GLN A 231 -2.05 -5.31 5.43
CA GLN A 231 -1.10 -6.20 4.77
C GLN A 231 0.35 -5.67 4.86
N ALA A 232 0.54 -4.37 4.69
CA ALA A 232 1.87 -3.77 4.79
C ALA A 232 2.44 -3.89 6.22
N HIS A 233 1.63 -3.63 7.25
CA HIS A 233 2.07 -3.73 8.65
C HIS A 233 2.26 -5.17 9.10
N ARG A 234 1.45 -6.12 8.60
CA ARG A 234 1.66 -7.56 8.82
C ARG A 234 3.04 -8.02 8.35
N LYS A 235 3.53 -7.50 7.22
CA LYS A 235 4.88 -7.80 6.72
C LYS A 235 5.98 -7.17 7.56
N LEU A 236 5.75 -5.96 8.07
CA LEU A 236 6.72 -5.23 8.89
C LEU A 236 6.85 -5.79 10.32
N PHE A 237 5.74 -6.30 10.87
CA PHE A 237 5.61 -6.81 12.23
C PHE A 237 5.03 -8.23 12.19
N PRO A 238 5.83 -9.26 11.85
CA PRO A 238 5.34 -10.63 11.68
C PRO A 238 4.83 -11.29 12.97
N GLU A 239 5.33 -10.83 14.12
CA GLU A 239 4.86 -11.25 15.44
C GLU A 239 3.67 -10.43 15.95
N GLY A 240 3.32 -9.34 15.25
CA GLY A 240 2.23 -8.44 15.60
C GLY A 240 2.68 -7.12 16.22
N ILE A 241 1.75 -6.17 16.25
CA ILE A 241 1.91 -4.82 16.80
C ILE A 241 2.00 -4.84 18.33
N LEU A 242 1.19 -5.66 19.03
CA LEU A 242 1.21 -5.69 20.49
C LEU A 242 2.56 -6.20 21.04
N PRO A 243 3.15 -7.29 20.50
CA PRO A 243 4.52 -7.67 20.87
C PRO A 243 5.56 -6.61 20.51
N ALA A 244 5.40 -5.89 19.39
CA ALA A 244 6.30 -4.81 19.00
C ALA A 244 6.25 -3.63 19.98
N ILE A 245 5.07 -3.26 20.48
CA ILE A 245 4.91 -2.25 21.54
C ILE A 245 5.59 -2.71 22.83
N ARG A 246 5.40 -3.99 23.20
CA ARG A 246 6.01 -4.59 24.39
C ARG A 246 7.53 -4.61 24.32
N ALA A 247 8.10 -4.75 23.11
CA ALA A 247 9.54 -4.73 22.90
C ALA A 247 10.15 -3.31 22.86
N GLU A 248 9.36 -2.27 22.60
CA GLU A 248 9.86 -0.88 22.51
C GLU A 248 9.99 -0.19 23.88
N GLY A 249 9.15 -0.54 24.85
CA GLY A 249 9.01 0.17 26.12
C GLY A 249 9.05 -0.74 27.34
N ASP A 250 8.94 -0.13 28.51
CA ASP A 250 8.74 -0.86 29.76
C ASP A 250 7.30 -1.42 29.84
N GLN A 251 7.02 -2.21 30.89
CA GLN A 251 5.68 -2.76 31.09
C GLN A 251 4.61 -1.65 31.14
N TYR A 252 4.93 -0.48 31.71
CA TYR A 252 3.99 0.63 31.84
C TYR A 252 3.61 1.24 30.48
N GLU A 253 4.56 1.42 29.57
CA GLU A 253 4.28 1.89 28.21
C GLU A 253 3.41 0.90 27.43
N TYR A 254 3.63 -0.41 27.60
CA TYR A 254 2.75 -1.43 27.03
C TYR A 254 1.33 -1.30 27.59
N TRP A 255 1.18 -1.20 28.91
CA TRP A 255 -0.14 -1.02 29.53
C TRP A 255 -0.85 0.22 29.02
N ARG A 256 -0.15 1.33 28.82
CA ARG A 256 -0.76 2.56 28.30
C ARG A 256 -1.17 2.44 26.83
N ARG A 257 -0.29 1.93 25.96
CA ARG A 257 -0.50 1.92 24.50
C ARG A 257 -1.27 0.70 24.03
N GLY A 258 -0.81 -0.49 24.42
CA GLY A 258 -1.43 -1.77 24.05
C GLY A 258 -2.87 -1.86 24.55
N THR A 259 -3.10 -1.61 25.84
CA THR A 259 -4.46 -1.66 26.41
C THR A 259 -5.40 -0.64 25.76
N ALA A 260 -4.92 0.57 25.43
CA ALA A 260 -5.74 1.57 24.75
C ALA A 260 -6.21 1.08 23.38
N ILE A 261 -5.30 0.43 22.63
CA ILE A 261 -5.61 -0.18 21.33
C ILE A 261 -6.60 -1.32 21.50
N CYS A 262 -6.34 -2.27 22.40
CA CYS A 262 -7.20 -3.43 22.60
C CYS A 262 -8.60 -3.01 23.08
N LYS A 263 -8.68 -2.05 24.01
CA LYS A 263 -9.96 -1.49 24.48
C LYS A 263 -10.74 -0.84 23.34
N MET A 264 -10.10 -0.03 22.51
CA MET A 264 -10.74 0.59 21.36
C MET A 264 -11.26 -0.46 20.37
N VAL A 265 -10.47 -1.49 20.06
CA VAL A 265 -10.87 -2.59 19.16
C VAL A 265 -12.05 -3.36 19.75
N ASN A 266 -11.98 -3.71 21.04
CA ASN A 266 -13.03 -4.38 21.78
C ASN A 266 -14.35 -3.59 21.74
N ASP A 267 -14.32 -2.30 22.06
CA ASP A 267 -15.51 -1.45 22.08
C ASP A 267 -16.13 -1.30 20.68
N GLN A 268 -15.31 -1.20 19.64
CA GLN A 268 -15.80 -1.07 18.26
C GLN A 268 -16.36 -2.39 17.72
N LEU A 269 -15.73 -3.53 18.00
CA LEU A 269 -16.23 -4.84 17.61
C LEU A 269 -17.52 -5.18 18.37
N TYR A 270 -17.58 -4.86 19.67
CA TYR A 270 -18.81 -5.00 20.44
C TYR A 270 -19.96 -4.22 19.80
N LYS A 271 -19.75 -2.96 19.40
CA LYS A 271 -20.77 -2.14 18.72
C LYS A 271 -21.13 -2.66 17.33
N LEU A 272 -20.16 -3.19 16.59
CA LEU A 272 -20.39 -3.78 15.25
C LEU A 272 -21.28 -5.01 15.34
N LEU A 273 -21.06 -5.83 16.37
CA LEU A 273 -21.79 -7.08 16.64
C LEU A 273 -23.04 -6.89 17.51
N ASN A 274 -23.18 -5.76 18.20
CA ASN A 274 -24.36 -5.44 19.01
C ASN A 274 -24.86 -4.04 18.65
N PRO A 275 -25.34 -3.83 17.40
CA PRO A 275 -25.76 -2.53 16.95
C PRO A 275 -27.05 -2.10 17.68
N SER A 276 -27.01 -0.97 18.37
CA SER A 276 -28.17 -0.41 19.06
C SER A 276 -29.18 0.16 18.06
N GLY A 277 -30.38 -0.43 17.97
CA GLY A 277 -31.52 0.07 17.17
C GLY A 277 -32.44 -1.02 16.64
N SER A 278 -33.76 -0.78 16.63
CA SER A 278 -34.80 -1.76 16.25
C SER A 278 -34.82 -2.17 14.76
N LEU A 279 -34.14 -1.40 13.90
CA LEU A 279 -34.01 -1.67 12.45
C LEU A 279 -32.74 -2.45 12.09
N ASN A 280 -31.84 -2.67 13.06
CA ASN A 280 -30.60 -3.39 12.81
C ASN A 280 -30.86 -4.89 12.92
N ARG A 281 -30.56 -5.63 11.86
CA ARG A 281 -30.63 -7.10 11.90
C ARG A 281 -29.66 -7.64 12.96
N PRO A 282 -30.01 -8.76 13.64
CA PRO A 282 -29.12 -9.40 14.61
C PRO A 282 -27.74 -9.63 14.00
N ALA A 283 -26.66 -9.48 14.77
CA ALA A 283 -25.33 -9.78 14.24
C ALA A 283 -25.13 -11.25 13.87
N THR A 284 -25.99 -12.15 14.38
CA THR A 284 -26.10 -13.55 14.00
C THR A 284 -26.71 -13.76 12.60
N ASP A 285 -27.21 -12.71 11.92
CA ASP A 285 -27.64 -12.79 10.52
C ASP A 285 -26.43 -13.05 9.60
N THR A 286 -26.30 -14.29 9.14
CA THR A 286 -25.20 -14.77 8.29
C THR A 286 -25.17 -14.09 6.92
N SER A 287 -26.29 -13.55 6.45
CA SER A 287 -26.39 -12.88 5.15
C SER A 287 -25.71 -11.49 5.13
N LYS A 288 -25.56 -10.87 6.31
CA LYS A 288 -24.91 -9.56 6.47
C LYS A 288 -23.41 -9.60 6.20
N TRP A 289 -22.78 -10.73 6.49
CA TRP A 289 -21.32 -10.83 6.52
C TRP A 289 -20.76 -11.26 5.18
N SER A 290 -20.00 -10.39 4.54
CA SER A 290 -19.26 -10.73 3.32
C SER A 290 -17.93 -11.42 3.64
N LEU A 291 -17.45 -12.26 2.70
CA LEU A 291 -16.16 -12.93 2.85
C LEU A 291 -15.00 -11.92 2.98
N SER A 292 -15.04 -10.83 2.21
CA SER A 292 -14.02 -9.78 2.23
C SER A 292 -14.00 -9.02 3.56
N GLU A 293 -15.16 -8.75 4.14
CA GLU A 293 -15.27 -8.11 5.45
C GLU A 293 -14.69 -9.00 6.56
N LEU A 294 -15.04 -10.28 6.60
CA LEU A 294 -14.49 -11.22 7.57
C LEU A 294 -12.97 -11.39 7.42
N LYS A 295 -12.45 -11.48 6.18
CA LYS A 295 -11.00 -11.53 5.93
C LYS A 295 -10.28 -10.26 6.41
N ARG A 296 -10.89 -9.10 6.21
CA ARG A 296 -10.36 -7.82 6.70
C ARG A 296 -10.34 -7.78 8.22
N LEU A 297 -11.38 -8.25 8.89
CA LEU A 297 -11.44 -8.34 10.35
C LEU A 297 -10.40 -9.33 10.89
N LEU A 298 -10.27 -10.51 10.29
CA LEU A 298 -9.20 -11.46 10.61
C LEU A 298 -7.81 -10.81 10.48
N SER A 299 -7.60 -10.02 9.42
CA SER A 299 -6.33 -9.31 9.23
C SER A 299 -6.02 -8.31 10.36
N ILE A 300 -7.03 -7.73 11.01
CA ILE A 300 -6.81 -6.87 12.18
C ILE A 300 -6.23 -7.70 13.34
N PHE A 301 -6.84 -8.84 13.65
CA PHE A 301 -6.34 -9.74 14.69
C PHE A 301 -4.93 -10.28 14.38
N GLU A 302 -4.66 -10.61 13.13
CA GLU A 302 -3.33 -11.06 12.69
C GLU A 302 -2.27 -9.94 12.80
N VAL A 303 -2.63 -8.70 12.46
CA VAL A 303 -1.72 -7.56 12.55
C VAL A 303 -1.46 -7.17 14.00
N LEU A 304 -2.49 -7.17 14.85
CA LEU A 304 -2.31 -6.87 16.27
C LEU A 304 -1.46 -7.95 16.95
N GLY A 305 -1.80 -9.22 16.76
CA GLY A 305 -1.07 -10.37 17.29
C GLY A 305 -0.89 -10.34 18.81
N GLY A 306 -0.14 -11.32 19.33
CA GLY A 306 0.15 -11.45 20.76
C GLY A 306 -1.00 -11.94 21.62
N ASP A 307 -0.67 -12.22 22.89
CA ASP A 307 -1.62 -12.65 23.91
C ASP A 307 -2.10 -11.42 24.70
N ASP A 308 -3.38 -11.09 24.56
CA ASP A 308 -4.02 -9.97 25.25
C ASP A 308 -5.50 -10.26 25.53
N LEU A 309 -5.88 -10.13 26.81
CA LEU A 309 -7.21 -10.46 27.33
C LEU A 309 -8.35 -9.71 26.63
N LEU A 310 -8.15 -8.43 26.31
CA LEU A 310 -9.19 -7.62 25.65
C LEU A 310 -9.33 -7.99 24.17
N LEU A 311 -8.23 -8.41 23.53
CA LEU A 311 -8.27 -8.88 22.15
C LEU A 311 -8.95 -10.25 22.06
N ASP A 312 -8.71 -11.13 23.04
CA ASP A 312 -9.41 -12.42 23.15
C ASP A 312 -10.90 -12.24 23.44
N GLN A 313 -11.25 -11.32 24.34
CA GLN A 313 -12.65 -10.92 24.56
C GLN A 313 -13.31 -10.43 23.27
N ALA A 314 -12.61 -9.57 22.51
CA ALA A 314 -13.12 -9.02 21.27
C ALA A 314 -13.32 -10.09 20.19
N ALA A 315 -12.43 -11.10 20.14
CA ALA A 315 -12.60 -12.28 19.30
C ALA A 315 -13.82 -13.11 19.74
N GLY A 316 -14.02 -13.29 21.05
CA GLY A 316 -15.14 -14.02 21.62
C GLY A 316 -16.53 -13.48 21.25
N PHE A 317 -16.66 -12.19 20.92
CA PHE A 317 -17.93 -11.64 20.41
C PHE A 317 -18.40 -12.28 19.09
N PHE A 318 -17.51 -12.91 18.33
CA PHE A 318 -17.85 -13.63 17.10
C PHE A 318 -18.37 -15.06 17.35
N GLN A 319 -18.28 -15.59 18.58
CA GLN A 319 -18.70 -16.96 18.90
C GLN A 319 -20.15 -17.26 18.49
N PRO A 320 -21.17 -16.43 18.84
CA PRO A 320 -22.55 -16.72 18.45
C PRO A 320 -22.76 -16.72 16.94
N LEU A 321 -22.01 -15.88 16.22
CA LEU A 321 -22.03 -15.85 14.76
C LEU A 321 -21.41 -17.13 14.19
N PHE A 322 -20.24 -17.54 14.71
CA PHE A 322 -19.58 -18.79 14.33
C PHE A 322 -20.51 -20.00 14.54
N ASP A 323 -21.11 -20.11 15.73
CA ASP A 323 -22.03 -21.21 16.07
C ASP A 323 -23.20 -21.26 15.08
N THR A 324 -23.81 -20.11 14.78
CA THR A 324 -24.89 -20.01 13.78
C THR A 324 -24.42 -20.42 12.38
N PHE A 325 -23.21 -20.03 11.98
CA PHE A 325 -22.65 -20.40 10.68
C PHE A 325 -22.41 -21.91 10.58
N LEU A 326 -21.88 -22.52 11.64
CA LEU A 326 -21.60 -23.95 11.73
C LEU A 326 -22.88 -24.77 11.77
N GLU A 327 -23.88 -24.38 12.56
CA GLU A 327 -25.20 -25.03 12.61
C GLU A 327 -25.87 -25.05 11.24
N ASN A 328 -25.91 -23.91 10.54
CA ASN A 328 -26.46 -23.85 9.18
C ASN A 328 -25.70 -24.74 8.18
N LEU A 329 -24.40 -24.98 8.38
CA LEU A 329 -23.64 -25.92 7.55
C LEU A 329 -23.96 -27.36 7.91
N ASP A 330 -24.03 -27.68 9.20
CA ASP A 330 -24.37 -29.01 9.69
C ASP A 330 -25.75 -29.46 9.20
N ASP A 331 -26.74 -28.56 9.26
CA ASP A 331 -28.09 -28.79 8.73
C ASP A 331 -28.12 -29.19 7.25
N VAL A 332 -27.17 -28.69 6.46
CA VAL A 332 -27.11 -28.91 5.01
C VAL A 332 -26.12 -30.00 4.63
N VAL A 333 -25.01 -30.13 5.33
CA VAL A 333 -23.88 -31.00 4.95
C VAL A 333 -23.85 -32.27 5.79
N GLY A 334 -24.46 -32.27 6.96
CA GLY A 334 -24.49 -33.41 7.88
C GLY A 334 -25.40 -34.56 7.45
N ASN A 335 -26.33 -34.35 6.50
CA ASN A 335 -27.30 -35.37 6.08
C ASN A 335 -27.32 -35.65 4.57
N ARG A 336 -26.61 -36.70 4.13
CA ARG A 336 -26.62 -37.18 2.73
C ARG A 336 -27.98 -37.63 2.23
N GLU A 337 -28.84 -38.18 3.10
CA GLU A 337 -30.16 -38.68 2.69
C GLU A 337 -31.10 -37.54 2.29
N ASP A 338 -31.00 -36.38 2.94
CA ASP A 338 -31.79 -35.22 2.55
C ASP A 338 -31.39 -34.70 1.17
N TRP A 339 -30.09 -34.69 0.84
CA TRP A 339 -29.62 -34.40 -0.53
C TRP A 339 -30.17 -35.38 -1.56
N ARG A 340 -30.12 -36.68 -1.28
CA ARG A 340 -30.66 -37.71 -2.18
C ARG A 340 -32.15 -37.49 -2.41
N ARG A 341 -32.93 -37.28 -1.34
CA ARG A 341 -34.37 -37.07 -1.45
C ARG A 341 -34.70 -35.77 -2.20
N VAL A 342 -33.93 -34.69 -2.01
CA VAL A 342 -34.19 -33.42 -2.70
C VAL A 342 -33.91 -33.57 -4.19
N ILE A 343 -32.78 -34.17 -4.56
CA ILE A 343 -32.36 -34.28 -5.96
C ILE A 343 -33.27 -35.24 -6.73
N HIS A 344 -33.61 -36.41 -6.18
CA HIS A 344 -34.33 -37.44 -6.92
C HIS A 344 -35.85 -37.38 -6.74
N ALA A 345 -36.34 -36.88 -5.61
CA ALA A 345 -37.76 -36.94 -5.27
C ALA A 345 -38.39 -35.58 -4.94
N ASN A 346 -37.60 -34.50 -4.99
CA ASN A 346 -38.00 -33.16 -4.54
C ASN A 346 -38.61 -33.14 -3.13
N ARG A 347 -38.09 -33.99 -2.23
CA ARG A 347 -38.54 -34.15 -0.83
C ARG A 347 -37.34 -34.06 0.11
N SER A 348 -37.53 -33.62 1.35
CA SER A 348 -36.49 -33.65 2.40
C SER A 348 -37.08 -33.23 3.74
N GLY A 349 -36.29 -33.38 4.80
CA GLY A 349 -36.61 -32.87 6.12
C GLY A 349 -36.86 -31.36 6.13
N TRP A 350 -37.73 -30.91 7.02
CA TRP A 350 -38.11 -29.50 7.14
C TRP A 350 -36.92 -28.58 7.46
N ILE A 351 -36.03 -29.01 8.36
CA ILE A 351 -34.83 -28.23 8.77
C ILE A 351 -33.93 -27.95 7.56
N PHE A 352 -33.54 -28.99 6.83
CA PHE A 352 -32.75 -28.87 5.60
C PHE A 352 -33.38 -27.89 4.58
N LYS A 353 -34.70 -27.97 4.38
CA LYS A 353 -35.43 -27.09 3.46
C LYS A 353 -35.47 -25.63 3.92
N ASP A 354 -35.69 -25.41 5.21
CA ASP A 354 -35.70 -24.07 5.79
C ASP A 354 -34.33 -23.42 5.62
N THR A 355 -33.25 -24.15 5.94
CA THR A 355 -31.88 -23.65 5.78
C THR A 355 -31.53 -23.35 4.32
N LEU A 356 -31.88 -24.22 3.37
CA LEU A 356 -31.74 -23.94 1.93
C LEU A 356 -32.51 -22.69 1.48
N SER A 357 -33.74 -22.53 1.95
CA SER A 357 -34.61 -21.41 1.56
C SER A 357 -34.17 -20.09 2.19
N ARG A 358 -33.86 -20.09 3.49
CA ARG A 358 -33.58 -18.90 4.29
C ARG A 358 -32.16 -18.39 4.11
N ILE A 359 -31.18 -19.29 4.15
CA ILE A 359 -29.75 -18.93 4.11
C ILE A 359 -29.24 -18.87 2.69
N PHE A 360 -29.61 -19.86 1.86
CA PHE A 360 -29.10 -19.98 0.50
C PHE A 360 -30.05 -19.46 -0.58
N SER A 361 -31.25 -18.99 -0.20
CA SER A 361 -32.30 -18.48 -1.10
C SER A 361 -32.65 -19.48 -2.21
N PHE A 362 -32.68 -20.77 -1.86
CA PHE A 362 -32.92 -21.86 -2.79
C PHE A 362 -34.22 -22.58 -2.44
N HIS A 363 -35.17 -22.60 -3.39
CA HIS A 363 -36.53 -23.10 -3.18
C HIS A 363 -36.83 -24.28 -4.13
N PRO A 364 -36.43 -25.51 -3.78
CA PRO A 364 -36.58 -26.68 -4.66
C PRO A 364 -38.06 -27.03 -4.94
N GLU A 365 -38.98 -26.61 -4.07
CA GLU A 365 -40.41 -26.92 -4.20
C GLU A 365 -41.17 -26.04 -5.20
N ARG A 366 -40.65 -24.85 -5.50
CA ARG A 366 -41.37 -23.89 -6.38
C ARG A 366 -41.26 -24.24 -7.85
N ARG A 367 -40.16 -24.90 -8.24
CA ARG A 367 -39.91 -25.41 -9.59
C ARG A 367 -38.77 -26.44 -9.54
N PRO A 368 -38.70 -27.40 -10.48
CA PRO A 368 -37.52 -28.22 -10.66
C PRO A 368 -36.29 -27.32 -10.84
N ALA A 369 -35.27 -27.52 -10.00
CA ALA A 369 -34.04 -26.75 -10.07
C ALA A 369 -33.23 -27.18 -11.31
N SER A 370 -32.78 -26.19 -12.07
CA SER A 370 -31.87 -26.43 -13.20
C SER A 370 -30.48 -26.80 -12.69
N GLU A 371 -29.65 -27.41 -13.54
CA GLU A 371 -28.24 -27.65 -13.24
C GLU A 371 -27.51 -26.38 -12.77
N GLU A 372 -27.75 -25.25 -13.44
CA GLU A 372 -27.15 -23.97 -13.06
C GLU A 372 -27.60 -23.51 -11.66
N ASP A 373 -28.86 -23.76 -11.28
CA ASP A 373 -29.36 -23.42 -9.94
C ASP A 373 -28.64 -24.23 -8.86
N TRP A 374 -28.36 -25.52 -9.12
CA TRP A 374 -27.61 -26.39 -8.22
C TRP A 374 -26.15 -25.98 -8.08
N LEU A 375 -25.48 -25.69 -9.18
CA LEU A 375 -24.09 -25.22 -9.15
C LEU A 375 -23.98 -23.89 -8.41
N LYS A 376 -24.95 -22.98 -8.57
CA LYS A 376 -25.03 -21.73 -7.78
C LYS A 376 -25.22 -22.01 -6.30
N LEU A 377 -26.03 -23.00 -5.93
CA LEU A 377 -26.19 -23.41 -4.53
C LEU A 377 -24.88 -23.96 -3.96
N PHE A 378 -24.19 -24.84 -4.67
CA PHE A 378 -22.88 -25.37 -4.23
C PHE A 378 -21.84 -24.26 -4.02
N ALA A 379 -21.76 -23.29 -4.93
CA ALA A 379 -20.88 -22.14 -4.77
C ALA A 379 -21.24 -21.29 -3.52
N LYS A 380 -22.53 -21.13 -3.21
CA LYS A 380 -22.95 -20.44 -1.98
C LYS A 380 -22.59 -21.23 -0.72
N ILE A 381 -22.71 -22.56 -0.74
CA ILE A 381 -22.31 -23.43 0.36
C ILE A 381 -20.80 -23.34 0.58
N ASP A 382 -19.98 -23.38 -0.48
CA ASP A 382 -18.51 -23.21 -0.38
C ASP A 382 -18.16 -21.84 0.24
N ILE A 383 -18.79 -20.76 -0.22
CA ILE A 383 -18.60 -19.44 0.38
C ILE A 383 -18.95 -19.45 1.88
N HIS A 384 -20.02 -20.15 2.28
CA HIS A 384 -20.45 -20.26 3.66
C HIS A 384 -19.45 -21.05 4.52
N VAL A 385 -18.91 -22.17 4.00
CA VAL A 385 -17.79 -22.93 4.62
C VAL A 385 -16.59 -22.02 4.86
N ARG A 386 -16.18 -21.25 3.85
CA ARG A 386 -15.03 -20.34 3.95
C ARG A 386 -15.24 -19.24 4.99
N LYS A 387 -16.46 -18.70 5.12
CA LYS A 387 -16.80 -17.75 6.18
C LYS A 387 -16.68 -18.40 7.56
N THR A 388 -17.16 -19.63 7.73
CA THR A 388 -17.03 -20.39 8.99
C THR A 388 -15.57 -20.64 9.37
N VAL A 389 -14.72 -21.01 8.39
CA VAL A 389 -13.26 -21.15 8.61
C VAL A 389 -12.63 -19.83 9.06
N ILE A 390 -12.97 -18.70 8.43
CA ILE A 390 -12.42 -17.39 8.84
C ILE A 390 -12.89 -17.00 10.24
N LEU A 391 -14.15 -17.24 10.58
CA LEU A 391 -14.68 -17.00 11.92
C LEU A 391 -13.96 -17.86 12.96
N GLN A 392 -13.73 -19.14 12.67
CA GLN A 392 -12.92 -20.04 13.50
C GLN A 392 -11.51 -19.46 13.74
N LYS A 393 -10.88 -18.91 12.71
CA LYS A 393 -9.57 -18.25 12.83
C LYS A 393 -9.62 -16.96 13.65
N ILE A 394 -10.73 -16.22 13.64
CA ILE A 394 -10.91 -15.03 14.47
C ILE A 394 -10.97 -15.44 15.95
N ILE A 395 -11.86 -16.38 16.29
CA ILE A 395 -12.13 -16.82 17.67
C ILE A 395 -10.99 -17.65 18.28
N SER A 396 -10.20 -18.33 17.44
CA SER A 396 -9.09 -19.20 17.89
C SER A 396 -7.73 -18.63 17.46
N PRO A 397 -6.99 -17.93 18.36
CA PRO A 397 -5.71 -17.29 18.02
C PRO A 397 -4.68 -18.22 17.38
N HIS A 398 -4.58 -19.46 17.85
CA HIS A 398 -3.63 -20.47 17.35
C HIS A 398 -3.90 -20.88 15.90
N LEU A 399 -5.12 -20.70 15.38
CA LEU A 399 -5.48 -21.04 13.99
C LEU A 399 -5.25 -19.90 13.00
N ARG A 400 -4.97 -18.67 13.45
CA ARG A 400 -4.84 -17.49 12.59
C ARG A 400 -3.80 -17.67 11.46
N LYS A 401 -2.69 -18.35 11.76
CA LYS A 401 -1.61 -18.61 10.79
C LYS A 401 -1.77 -19.93 10.02
N VAL A 402 -2.73 -20.78 10.39
CA VAL A 402 -2.97 -22.08 9.75
C VAL A 402 -3.65 -21.87 8.38
N PRO A 403 -3.25 -22.59 7.32
CA PRO A 403 -3.93 -22.57 6.02
C PRO A 403 -5.43 -22.87 6.15
N GLU A 404 -6.27 -22.25 5.30
CA GLU A 404 -7.74 -22.46 5.34
C GLU A 404 -8.11 -23.93 5.11
N ASP A 405 -7.37 -24.65 4.27
CA ASP A 405 -7.64 -26.05 3.91
C ASP A 405 -7.32 -27.05 5.02
N ASP A 406 -6.56 -26.64 6.04
CA ASP A 406 -6.15 -27.50 7.16
C ASP A 406 -7.12 -27.40 8.36
N ILE A 407 -8.16 -26.56 8.25
CA ILE A 407 -9.15 -26.36 9.31
C ILE A 407 -10.38 -27.24 9.04
N ALA A 408 -10.54 -28.27 9.88
CA ALA A 408 -11.65 -29.20 9.82
C ALA A 408 -12.66 -29.01 10.97
N PHE A 409 -13.93 -29.33 10.72
CA PHE A 409 -15.01 -29.33 11.70
C PHE A 409 -15.63 -30.73 11.77
N ASP A 410 -15.69 -31.31 12.97
CA ASP A 410 -16.09 -32.72 13.16
C ASP A 410 -17.52 -33.04 12.69
N SER A 411 -18.41 -32.05 12.71
CA SER A 411 -19.81 -32.21 12.29
C SER A 411 -20.00 -32.21 10.76
N LEU A 412 -19.00 -31.75 9.99
CA LEU A 412 -19.17 -31.59 8.54
C LEU A 412 -18.67 -32.81 7.75
N ASP A 413 -19.48 -33.24 6.79
CA ASP A 413 -19.10 -34.27 5.83
C ASP A 413 -18.24 -33.70 4.70
N TYR A 414 -16.92 -33.75 4.88
CA TYR A 414 -15.95 -33.27 3.89
C TYR A 414 -15.97 -34.04 2.56
N ASN A 415 -16.43 -35.29 2.54
CA ASN A 415 -16.57 -36.03 1.28
C ASN A 415 -17.73 -35.46 0.45
N LEU A 416 -18.82 -35.10 1.12
CA LEU A 416 -19.97 -34.44 0.50
C LEU A 416 -19.59 -33.06 -0.03
N LEU A 417 -18.89 -32.24 0.78
CA LEU A 417 -18.38 -30.93 0.35
C LEU A 417 -17.43 -31.05 -0.84
N HIS A 418 -16.52 -32.02 -0.81
CA HIS A 418 -15.62 -32.28 -1.92
C HIS A 418 -16.37 -32.65 -3.20
N ALA A 419 -17.43 -33.47 -3.11
CA ALA A 419 -18.27 -33.80 -4.25
C ALA A 419 -19.00 -32.57 -4.83
N MET A 420 -19.51 -31.68 -3.97
CA MET A 420 -20.12 -30.40 -4.40
C MET A 420 -19.11 -29.52 -5.15
N LYS A 421 -17.92 -29.33 -4.56
CA LYS A 421 -16.84 -28.52 -5.15
C LYS A 421 -16.34 -29.10 -6.48
N LEU A 422 -16.24 -30.43 -6.57
CA LEU A 422 -15.86 -31.10 -7.81
C LEU A 422 -16.91 -30.87 -8.91
N SER A 423 -18.19 -30.93 -8.56
CA SER A 423 -19.31 -30.69 -9.47
C SER A 423 -19.35 -29.24 -9.96
N GLU A 424 -19.07 -28.28 -9.08
CA GLU A 424 -18.88 -26.87 -9.45
C GLU A 424 -17.71 -26.70 -10.43
N SER A 425 -16.55 -27.27 -10.11
CA SER A 425 -15.34 -27.13 -10.92
C SER A 425 -15.49 -27.73 -12.34
N LYS A 426 -16.21 -28.85 -12.44
CA LYS A 426 -16.50 -29.54 -13.71
C LYS A 426 -17.73 -28.98 -14.42
N ARG A 427 -18.50 -28.12 -13.74
CA ARG A 427 -19.81 -27.64 -14.19
C ARG A 427 -20.74 -28.79 -14.62
N ASP A 428 -20.77 -29.83 -13.80
CA ASP A 428 -21.53 -31.04 -14.07
C ASP A 428 -22.11 -31.59 -12.77
N ILE A 429 -23.44 -31.49 -12.62
CA ILE A 429 -24.13 -32.00 -11.43
C ILE A 429 -24.14 -33.53 -11.36
N LEU A 430 -23.94 -34.23 -12.48
CA LEU A 430 -23.91 -35.70 -12.50
C LEU A 430 -22.77 -36.27 -11.65
N VAL A 431 -21.71 -35.48 -11.45
CA VAL A 431 -20.62 -35.81 -10.54
C VAL A 431 -21.13 -35.94 -9.10
N PHE A 432 -21.98 -35.02 -8.66
CA PHE A 432 -22.57 -35.03 -7.33
C PHE A 432 -23.59 -36.16 -7.18
N THR A 433 -24.48 -36.34 -8.18
CA THR A 433 -25.49 -37.41 -8.12
C THR A 433 -24.85 -38.79 -8.12
N SER A 434 -23.82 -39.01 -8.93
CA SER A 434 -23.03 -40.25 -8.93
C SER A 434 -22.38 -40.53 -7.59
N PHE A 435 -21.94 -39.50 -6.86
CA PHE A 435 -21.40 -39.65 -5.51
C PHE A 435 -22.48 -40.07 -4.49
N LEU A 436 -23.67 -39.45 -4.55
CA LEU A 436 -24.79 -39.82 -3.69
C LEU A 436 -25.30 -41.24 -3.92
N ASP A 437 -25.27 -41.71 -5.17
CA ASP A 437 -25.71 -43.06 -5.55
C ASP A 437 -24.69 -44.14 -5.15
N ARG A 438 -23.40 -43.85 -5.22
CA ARG A 438 -22.33 -44.79 -4.81
C ARG A 438 -22.27 -44.99 -3.30
N SER A 439 -22.65 -43.98 -2.52
CA SER A 439 -22.70 -44.06 -1.05
C SER A 439 -23.95 -44.78 -0.51
N ALA A 440 -24.88 -45.19 -1.39
CA ALA A 440 -26.07 -45.96 -1.04
C ALA A 440 -25.87 -47.49 -1.09
N ARG A 441 -24.76 -47.94 -1.70
CA ARG A 441 -24.38 -49.34 -1.86
C ARG A 441 -23.27 -49.67 -0.88
#